data_AF-A0A6I9VTM8-F1
#
_entry.id   AF-A0A6I9VTM8-F1
#
_cell.length_a   1.000
_cell.length_b   1.000
_cell.length_c   1.000
_cell.angle_alpha   90.00
_cell.angle_beta   90.00
_cell.angle_gamma   90.00
#
_symmetry.space_group_name_H-M   'P 1'
#
loop_
_entity.id
_entity.type
_entity.pdbx_description
1 polymer ?
#
loop_
_entity_poly.entity_id
_entity_poly.type
_entity_poly.pdbx_seq_one_letter_code
_entity_poly.pdbx_strand_id
1 'polypeptide(L)'
;MAYSWDNRVNFIVKFLYDIDNNGYLDKHDFECMALKMTLIEGKGEFNYNRYQENLHIMLSLWEEIADLADFDKDGVVTIEEFKRAVQNSCVGRSYNDFPQAMKMFIDSHFKILDMNEDGVINAEEFRYDCVSRIAVDNVDILDKAYQSLLNVSYIIYFIIRIMVK
;
A
#
# COMPACT_ATOMS: atom_id res chain seq x y z
N MET A 1 -11.84 -16.37 10.66
CA MET A 1 -11.31 -15.68 11.87
C MET A 1 -10.97 -14.26 11.44
N ALA A 2 -11.28 -13.21 12.22
CA ALA A 2 -11.13 -11.81 11.77
C ALA A 2 -9.72 -11.47 11.26
N TYR A 3 -8.69 -12.10 11.83
CA TYR A 3 -7.27 -11.89 11.49
C TYR A 3 -6.67 -12.95 10.56
N SER A 4 -7.49 -13.66 9.77
CA SER A 4 -6.95 -14.61 8.77
C SER A 4 -6.07 -13.87 7.75
N TRP A 5 -5.16 -14.62 7.11
CA TRP A 5 -4.35 -14.10 6.00
C TRP A 5 -5.23 -13.53 4.88
N ASP A 6 -6.32 -14.22 4.51
CA ASP A 6 -7.27 -13.72 3.50
C ASP A 6 -7.89 -12.37 3.83
N ASN A 7 -8.32 -12.17 5.09
CA ASN A 7 -8.91 -10.92 5.52
C ASN A 7 -7.89 -9.79 5.54
N ARG A 8 -6.64 -10.12 5.88
CA ARG A 8 -5.51 -9.20 5.90
C ARG A 8 -5.14 -8.70 4.51
N VAL A 9 -5.04 -9.60 3.53
CA VAL A 9 -4.79 -9.23 2.13
C VAL A 9 -5.96 -8.43 1.55
N ASN A 10 -7.21 -8.86 1.82
CA ASN A 10 -8.39 -8.12 1.41
C ASN A 10 -8.41 -6.69 1.98
N PHE A 11 -8.11 -6.54 3.27
CA PHE A 11 -8.01 -5.22 3.91
C PHE A 11 -6.95 -4.35 3.23
N ILE A 12 -5.78 -4.90 2.91
CA ILE A 12 -4.73 -4.17 2.20
C ILE A 12 -5.23 -3.68 0.85
N VAL A 13 -5.70 -4.59 -0.02
CA VAL A 13 -6.10 -4.22 -1.38
C VAL A 13 -7.19 -3.16 -1.31
N LYS A 14 -8.24 -3.41 -0.53
CA LYS A 14 -9.41 -2.53 -0.44
C LYS A 14 -9.12 -1.16 0.15
N PHE A 15 -8.36 -1.08 1.25
CA PHE A 15 -8.23 0.17 1.98
C PHE A 15 -6.96 0.94 1.63
N LEU A 16 -5.92 0.27 1.10
CA LEU A 16 -4.63 0.91 0.84
C LEU A 16 -4.41 1.23 -0.64
N TYR A 17 -4.97 0.42 -1.55
CA TYR A 17 -4.59 0.44 -2.97
C TYR A 17 -5.76 0.61 -3.95
N ASP A 18 -6.96 0.10 -3.64
CA ASP A 18 -8.21 0.39 -4.36
C ASP A 18 -8.67 1.80 -3.95
N ILE A 19 -8.24 2.80 -4.71
CA ILE A 19 -8.41 4.22 -4.38
C ILE A 19 -9.82 4.68 -4.72
N ASP A 20 -10.38 4.21 -5.82
CA ASP A 20 -11.73 4.60 -6.27
C ASP A 20 -12.84 3.73 -5.63
N ASN A 21 -12.47 2.67 -4.90
CA ASN A 21 -13.35 1.71 -4.21
C ASN A 21 -14.23 0.90 -5.18
N ASN A 22 -13.75 0.61 -6.38
CA ASN A 22 -14.46 -0.20 -7.37
C ASN A 22 -14.39 -1.72 -7.08
N GLY A 23 -13.52 -2.14 -6.16
CA GLY A 23 -13.39 -3.53 -5.69
C GLY A 23 -12.32 -4.36 -6.40
N TYR A 24 -11.55 -3.78 -7.30
CA TYR A 24 -10.39 -4.37 -7.98
C TYR A 24 -9.28 -3.33 -8.08
N LEU A 25 -8.09 -3.73 -8.54
CA LEU A 25 -7.02 -2.79 -8.87
C LEU A 25 -6.96 -2.64 -10.37
N ASP A 26 -6.96 -1.42 -10.87
CA ASP A 26 -6.74 -1.14 -12.28
C ASP A 26 -5.75 0.01 -12.48
N LYS A 27 -5.53 0.39 -13.73
CA LYS A 27 -4.66 1.52 -14.07
C LYS A 27 -5.12 2.83 -13.39
N HIS A 28 -6.43 3.04 -13.23
CA HIS A 28 -6.99 4.27 -12.69
C HIS A 28 -6.58 4.50 -11.24
N ASP A 29 -6.53 3.44 -10.43
CA ASP A 29 -6.05 3.53 -9.03
C ASP A 29 -4.65 4.12 -8.93
N PHE A 30 -3.76 3.71 -9.84
CA PHE A 30 -2.37 4.18 -9.88
C PHE A 30 -2.27 5.62 -10.41
N GLU A 31 -3.13 6.02 -11.35
CA GLU A 31 -3.25 7.41 -11.77
C GLU A 31 -3.72 8.30 -10.61
N CYS A 32 -4.72 7.86 -9.85
CA CYS A 32 -5.19 8.53 -8.64
C CYS A 32 -4.10 8.58 -7.56
N MET A 33 -3.33 7.51 -7.40
CA MET A 33 -2.20 7.46 -6.48
C MET A 33 -1.11 8.49 -6.84
N ALA A 34 -0.77 8.63 -8.12
CA ALA A 34 0.18 9.63 -8.60
C ALA A 34 -0.28 11.07 -8.28
N LEU A 35 -1.56 11.36 -8.49
CA LEU A 35 -2.15 12.65 -8.15
C LEU A 35 -2.09 12.91 -6.64
N LYS A 36 -2.50 11.92 -5.84
CA LYS A 36 -2.47 11.99 -4.38
C LYS A 36 -1.05 12.24 -3.86
N MET A 37 -0.08 11.48 -4.35
CA MET A 37 1.33 11.61 -3.97
C MET A 37 1.86 13.01 -4.29
N THR A 38 1.58 13.52 -5.49
CA THR A 38 2.01 14.87 -5.90
C THR A 38 1.47 15.96 -4.97
N LEU A 39 0.21 15.85 -4.55
CA LEU A 39 -0.41 16.81 -3.64
C LEU A 39 0.13 16.70 -2.21
N ILE A 40 0.44 15.48 -1.75
CA ILE A 40 1.01 15.25 -0.42
C ILE A 40 2.43 15.84 -0.35
N GLU A 41 3.29 15.51 -1.32
CA GLU A 41 4.66 16.04 -1.43
C GLU A 41 4.67 17.57 -1.56
N GLY A 42 3.71 18.11 -2.32
CA GLY A 42 3.52 19.54 -2.46
C GLY A 42 2.86 20.22 -1.26
N LYS A 43 2.44 19.46 -0.22
CA LYS A 43 1.67 19.96 0.93
C LYS A 43 0.43 20.77 0.50
N GLY A 44 -0.23 20.29 -0.56
CA GLY A 44 -1.37 20.93 -1.21
C GLY A 44 -1.03 21.79 -2.43
N GLU A 45 0.24 22.15 -2.65
CA GLU A 45 0.66 22.81 -3.88
C GLU A 45 0.77 21.80 -5.03
N PHE A 46 0.22 22.14 -6.19
CA PHE A 46 0.27 21.27 -7.36
C PHE A 46 1.36 21.70 -8.34
N ASN A 47 2.25 20.78 -8.69
CA ASN A 47 3.29 20.98 -9.70
C ASN A 47 3.11 19.97 -10.84
N TYR A 48 2.87 20.48 -12.05
CA TYR A 48 2.60 19.63 -13.21
C TYR A 48 3.80 18.75 -13.62
N ASN A 49 5.03 19.25 -13.50
CA ASN A 49 6.21 18.46 -13.86
C ASN A 49 6.41 17.29 -12.89
N ARG A 50 6.28 17.54 -11.58
CA ARG A 50 6.30 16.48 -10.56
C ARG A 50 5.15 15.48 -10.76
N TYR A 51 3.97 15.97 -11.10
CA TYR A 51 2.84 15.09 -11.42
C TYR A 51 3.16 14.15 -12.58
N GLN A 52 3.77 14.64 -13.67
CA GLN A 52 4.15 13.78 -14.80
C GLN A 52 5.20 12.74 -14.42
N GLU A 53 6.17 13.10 -13.58
CA GLU A 53 7.17 12.15 -13.05
C GLU A 53 6.50 11.07 -12.19
N ASN A 54 5.66 11.48 -11.22
CA ASN A 54 4.92 10.57 -10.36
C ASN A 54 3.95 9.68 -11.14
N LEU A 55 3.27 10.24 -12.16
CA LEU A 55 2.39 9.49 -13.04
C LEU A 55 3.15 8.42 -13.81
N HIS A 56 4.31 8.77 -14.38
CA HIS A 56 5.15 7.80 -15.09
C HIS A 56 5.56 6.64 -14.16
N ILE A 57 6.03 6.96 -12.95
CA ILE A 57 6.44 5.95 -11.96
C ILE A 57 5.27 5.03 -11.60
N MET A 58 4.09 5.59 -11.29
CA MET A 58 2.93 4.80 -10.89
C MET A 58 2.37 3.95 -12.03
N LEU A 59 2.40 4.44 -13.27
CA LEU A 59 1.98 3.66 -14.43
C LEU A 59 2.94 2.51 -14.73
N SER A 60 4.25 2.72 -14.61
CA SER A 60 5.23 1.63 -14.73
C SER A 60 5.05 0.60 -13.60
N LEU A 61 4.73 1.04 -12.39
CA LEU A 61 4.40 0.13 -11.29
C LEU A 61 3.13 -0.69 -11.57
N TRP A 62 2.09 -0.07 -12.12
CA TRP A 62 0.89 -0.79 -12.55
C TRP A 62 1.21 -1.88 -13.58
N GLU A 63 1.99 -1.56 -14.61
CA GLU A 63 2.39 -2.52 -15.64
C GLU A 63 3.09 -3.74 -15.02
N GLU A 64 4.03 -3.52 -14.09
CA GLU A 64 4.72 -4.61 -13.40
C GLU A 64 3.79 -5.44 -12.48
N ILE A 65 2.82 -4.81 -11.84
CA ILE A 65 1.83 -5.49 -10.98
C ILE A 65 0.86 -6.30 -11.83
N ALA A 66 0.35 -5.74 -12.92
CA ALA A 66 -0.50 -6.45 -13.88
C ALA A 66 0.25 -7.66 -14.46
N ASP A 67 1.50 -7.50 -14.91
CA ASP A 67 2.31 -8.62 -15.41
C ASP A 67 2.51 -9.74 -14.37
N LEU A 68 2.54 -9.38 -13.08
CA LEU A 68 2.75 -10.33 -11.98
C LEU A 68 1.44 -11.00 -11.50
N ALA A 69 0.32 -10.29 -11.56
CA ALA A 69 -0.91 -10.65 -10.87
C ALA A 69 -2.15 -10.77 -11.77
N ASP A 70 -2.24 -10.07 -12.89
CA ASP A 70 -3.35 -10.17 -13.86
C ASP A 70 -3.18 -11.48 -14.66
N PHE A 71 -3.82 -12.55 -14.20
CA PHE A 71 -3.58 -13.89 -14.74
C PHE A 71 -4.38 -14.15 -16.02
N ASP A 72 -5.56 -13.54 -16.15
CA ASP A 72 -6.44 -13.70 -17.31
C ASP A 72 -6.33 -12.56 -18.34
N LYS A 73 -5.56 -11.52 -18.02
CA LYS A 73 -5.21 -10.38 -18.88
C LYS A 73 -6.41 -9.54 -19.27
N ASP A 74 -7.36 -9.39 -18.37
CA ASP A 74 -8.54 -8.56 -18.58
C ASP A 74 -8.28 -7.07 -18.26
N GLY A 75 -7.08 -6.74 -17.76
CA GLY A 75 -6.66 -5.37 -17.45
C GLY A 75 -7.11 -4.91 -16.06
N VAL A 76 -7.61 -5.81 -15.23
CA VAL A 76 -7.85 -5.57 -13.80
C VAL A 76 -7.14 -6.65 -12.99
N VAL A 77 -6.82 -6.34 -11.73
CA VAL A 77 -6.29 -7.31 -10.77
C VAL A 77 -7.31 -7.45 -9.66
N THR A 78 -7.98 -8.59 -9.63
CA THR A 78 -8.94 -8.91 -8.57
C THR A 78 -8.22 -9.26 -7.26
N ILE A 79 -8.96 -9.23 -6.14
CA ILE A 79 -8.41 -9.62 -4.83
C ILE A 79 -7.86 -11.05 -4.84
N GLU A 80 -8.52 -11.98 -5.55
CA GLU A 80 -8.10 -13.39 -5.61
C GLU A 80 -6.82 -13.57 -6.44
N GLU A 81 -6.67 -12.82 -7.51
CA GLU A 81 -5.46 -12.77 -8.31
C GLU A 81 -4.29 -12.18 -7.55
N PHE A 82 -4.51 -11.04 -6.88
CA PHE A 82 -3.50 -10.44 -6.02
C PHE A 82 -3.05 -11.39 -4.91
N LYS A 83 -3.99 -12.07 -4.22
CA LYS A 83 -3.68 -13.11 -3.23
C LYS A 83 -2.80 -14.20 -3.82
N ARG A 84 -3.15 -14.72 -4.99
CA ARG A 84 -2.39 -15.77 -5.67
C ARG A 84 -0.98 -15.30 -6.03
N ALA A 85 -0.84 -14.07 -6.53
CA ALA A 85 0.45 -13.46 -6.81
C ALA A 85 1.33 -13.38 -5.54
N VAL A 86 0.76 -12.90 -4.43
CA VAL A 86 1.46 -12.80 -3.14
C VAL A 86 1.87 -14.19 -2.60
N GLN A 87 0.99 -15.19 -2.70
CA GLN A 87 1.30 -16.57 -2.29
C GLN A 87 2.48 -17.16 -3.07
N ASN A 88 2.52 -16.93 -4.39
CA ASN A 88 3.56 -17.50 -5.24
C ASN A 88 4.91 -16.78 -5.10
N SER A 89 4.87 -15.46 -4.87
CA SER A 89 6.05 -14.60 -4.99
C SER A 89 6.65 -14.14 -3.66
N CYS A 90 5.84 -14.08 -2.59
CA CYS A 90 6.25 -13.44 -1.34
C CYS A 90 6.15 -14.39 -0.14
N VAL A 91 5.12 -15.24 -0.06
CA VAL A 91 4.92 -16.18 1.05
C VAL A 91 6.11 -17.14 1.19
N GLY A 92 6.67 -17.20 2.42
CA GLY A 92 7.83 -18.04 2.74
C GLY A 92 9.19 -17.48 2.29
N ARG A 93 9.24 -16.27 1.71
CA ARG A 93 10.48 -15.61 1.27
C ARG A 93 10.87 -14.45 2.17
N SER A 94 12.14 -14.06 2.14
CA SER A 94 12.58 -12.82 2.79
C SER A 94 12.22 -11.61 1.91
N TYR A 95 12.06 -10.43 2.50
CA TYR A 95 11.76 -9.21 1.74
C TYR A 95 12.77 -8.97 0.62
N ASN A 96 14.05 -9.27 0.85
CA ASN A 96 15.11 -9.11 -0.14
C ASN A 96 14.87 -9.95 -1.40
N ASP A 97 14.13 -11.05 -1.29
CA ASP A 97 13.83 -11.97 -2.38
C ASP A 97 12.48 -11.68 -3.08
N PHE A 98 11.77 -10.63 -2.66
CA PHE A 98 10.51 -10.27 -3.29
C PHE A 98 10.74 -9.69 -4.69
N PRO A 99 9.78 -9.85 -5.61
CA PRO A 99 9.80 -9.17 -6.90
C PRO A 99 9.93 -7.66 -6.72
N GLN A 100 10.62 -7.00 -7.65
CA GLN A 100 10.81 -5.55 -7.62
C GLN A 100 9.46 -4.82 -7.60
N ALA A 101 8.50 -5.26 -8.41
CA ALA A 101 7.13 -4.77 -8.42
C ALA A 101 6.49 -4.73 -7.01
N MET A 102 6.58 -5.85 -6.27
CA MET A 102 6.02 -5.94 -4.92
C MET A 102 6.74 -5.03 -3.91
N LYS A 103 8.07 -4.89 -4.04
CA LYS A 103 8.83 -3.93 -3.21
C LYS A 103 8.40 -2.50 -3.50
N MET A 104 8.34 -2.12 -4.77
CA MET A 104 7.89 -0.78 -5.19
C MET A 104 6.45 -0.51 -4.78
N PHE A 105 5.57 -1.53 -4.85
CA PHE A 105 4.19 -1.42 -4.39
C PHE A 105 4.07 -1.11 -2.89
N ILE A 106 4.94 -1.73 -2.08
CA ILE A 106 5.03 -1.44 -0.64
C ILE A 106 5.65 -0.05 -0.40
N ASP A 107 6.75 0.27 -1.09
CA ASP A 107 7.49 1.52 -0.93
C ASP A 107 6.65 2.74 -1.35
N SER A 108 5.84 2.64 -2.41
CA SER A 108 4.93 3.69 -2.86
C SER A 108 3.90 4.05 -1.79
N HIS A 109 3.36 3.04 -1.10
CA HIS A 109 2.45 3.30 0.01
C HIS A 109 3.16 3.90 1.21
N PHE A 110 4.38 3.45 1.52
CA PHE A 110 5.19 4.01 2.60
C PHE A 110 5.43 5.52 2.40
N LYS A 111 5.77 5.95 1.19
CA LYS A 111 5.98 7.37 0.86
C LYS A 111 4.74 8.23 1.07
N ILE A 112 3.55 7.68 0.88
CA ILE A 112 2.29 8.39 1.14
C ILE A 112 2.07 8.63 2.64
N LEU A 113 2.54 7.70 3.48
CA LEU A 113 2.42 7.76 4.94
C LEU A 113 3.48 8.67 5.58
N ASP A 114 4.70 8.68 5.02
CA ASP A 114 5.86 9.43 5.48
C ASP A 114 5.74 10.91 5.05
N MET A 115 4.84 11.65 5.73
CA MET A 115 4.46 13.00 5.35
C MET A 115 5.58 14.03 5.53
N ASN A 116 6.53 13.76 6.43
CA ASN A 116 7.66 14.65 6.70
C ASN A 116 8.95 14.23 5.94
N GLU A 117 8.90 13.13 5.18
CA GLU A 117 10.01 12.56 4.41
C GLU A 117 11.26 12.25 5.27
N ASP A 118 11.06 11.88 6.54
CA ASP A 118 12.16 11.53 7.45
C ASP A 118 12.58 10.04 7.36
N GLY A 119 11.85 9.26 6.56
CA GLY A 119 12.09 7.83 6.36
C GLY A 119 11.52 6.94 7.45
N VAL A 120 10.69 7.48 8.37
CA VAL A 120 10.14 6.76 9.53
C VAL A 120 8.69 7.19 9.79
N ILE A 121 7.77 6.23 9.73
CA ILE A 121 6.38 6.50 10.15
C ILE A 121 6.30 6.64 11.68
N ASN A 122 6.11 7.86 12.15
CA ASN A 122 5.94 8.12 13.58
C ASN A 122 4.48 7.83 14.03
N ALA A 123 4.21 7.96 15.33
CA ALA A 123 2.88 7.69 15.88
C ALA A 123 1.80 8.67 15.37
N GLU A 124 2.17 9.90 14.99
CA GLU A 124 1.25 10.90 14.46
C GLU A 124 0.83 10.56 13.05
N GLU A 125 1.78 10.21 12.19
CA GLU A 125 1.54 9.75 10.81
C GLU A 125 0.72 8.46 10.79
N PHE A 126 1.07 7.49 11.65
CA PHE A 126 0.31 6.25 11.79
C PHE A 126 -1.15 6.51 12.18
N ARG A 127 -1.38 7.39 13.17
CA ARG A 127 -2.74 7.75 13.59
C ARG A 127 -3.51 8.45 12.47
N TYR A 128 -2.87 9.41 11.82
CA TYR A 128 -3.46 10.19 10.73
C TYR A 128 -3.92 9.28 9.59
N ASP A 129 -3.08 8.35 9.16
CA ASP A 129 -3.46 7.39 8.12
C ASP A 129 -4.60 6.48 8.57
N CYS A 130 -4.53 5.92 9.78
CA CYS A 130 -5.58 5.02 10.28
C CYS A 130 -6.95 5.70 10.28
N VAL A 131 -7.08 6.91 10.83
CA VAL A 131 -8.38 7.61 10.90
C VAL A 131 -8.90 8.05 9.54
N SER A 132 -8.04 8.14 8.53
CA SER A 132 -8.46 8.43 7.15
C SER A 132 -9.16 7.24 6.47
N ARG A 133 -9.02 6.02 7.01
CA ARG A 133 -9.49 4.77 6.38
C ARG A 133 -10.46 3.96 7.25
N ILE A 134 -10.33 4.06 8.57
CA ILE A 134 -11.14 3.30 9.53
C ILE A 134 -11.79 4.22 10.57
N ALA A 135 -13.02 3.89 10.93
CA ALA A 135 -13.69 4.54 12.06
C ALA A 135 -13.13 3.98 13.37
N VAL A 136 -12.73 4.87 14.28
CA VAL A 136 -12.10 4.51 15.55
C VAL A 136 -12.69 5.37 16.66
N ASP A 137 -13.15 4.75 17.75
CA ASP A 137 -13.83 5.43 18.84
C ASP A 137 -12.87 6.12 19.84
N ASN A 138 -11.60 5.68 19.90
CA ASN A 138 -10.62 6.18 20.85
C ASN A 138 -9.18 6.11 20.30
N VAL A 139 -8.42 7.19 20.45
CA VAL A 139 -6.98 7.27 20.10
C VAL A 139 -6.11 6.22 20.80
N ASP A 140 -6.48 5.80 22.02
CA ASP A 140 -5.73 4.76 22.77
C ASP A 140 -5.62 3.44 22.00
N ILE A 141 -6.58 3.15 21.13
CA ILE A 141 -6.58 1.95 20.28
C ILE A 141 -5.44 2.04 19.27
N LEU A 142 -5.25 3.21 18.67
CA LEU A 142 -4.21 3.48 17.69
C LEU A 142 -2.82 3.47 18.33
N ASP A 143 -2.69 4.09 19.50
CA ASP A 143 -1.41 4.10 20.23
C ASP A 143 -1.01 2.68 20.64
N LYS A 144 -1.95 1.85 21.11
CA LYS A 144 -1.68 0.43 21.41
C LYS A 144 -1.31 -0.36 20.15
N ALA A 145 -1.95 -0.09 19.02
CA ALA A 145 -1.62 -0.72 17.74
C ALA A 145 -0.20 -0.34 17.30
N TYR A 146 0.17 0.94 17.40
CA TYR A 146 1.51 1.43 17.10
C TYR A 146 2.57 0.84 18.04
N GLN A 147 2.31 0.75 19.35
CA GLN A 147 3.25 0.09 20.27
C GLN A 147 3.41 -1.40 19.96
N SER A 148 2.32 -2.08 19.58
CA SER A 148 2.37 -3.47 19.14
C SER A 148 3.17 -3.63 17.85
N LEU A 149 3.10 -2.65 16.96
CA LEU A 149 3.90 -2.55 15.73
C LEU A 149 5.39 -2.44 16.06
N LEU A 150 5.79 -1.53 16.95
CA LEU A 150 7.21 -1.29 17.30
C LEU A 150 7.88 -2.49 17.98
N ASN A 151 7.12 -3.30 18.72
CA ASN A 151 7.61 -4.53 19.35
C ASN A 151 7.89 -5.65 18.34
N VAL A 152 7.63 -5.40 17.06
CA VAL A 152 7.91 -6.27 15.93
C VAL A 152 8.82 -5.46 15.01
N SER A 153 10.02 -5.95 14.73
CA SER A 153 11.04 -5.22 13.97
C SER A 153 10.50 -4.48 12.72
N TYR A 154 10.53 -3.14 12.76
CA TYR A 154 10.33 -2.13 11.71
C TYR A 154 8.97 -2.02 10.99
N ILE A 155 8.56 -0.78 10.68
CA ILE A 155 7.24 -0.42 10.12
C ILE A 155 7.08 -0.83 8.65
N ILE A 156 8.17 -0.91 7.88
CA ILE A 156 8.18 -1.52 6.54
C ILE A 156 7.67 -2.98 6.64
N TYR A 157 7.85 -3.65 7.78
CA TYR A 157 7.28 -4.97 8.03
C TYR A 157 5.78 -4.97 8.28
N PHE A 158 5.06 -3.84 8.42
CA PHE A 158 3.61 -3.87 8.63
C PHE A 158 2.90 -4.46 7.40
N ILE A 159 3.08 -3.82 6.24
CA ILE A 159 2.47 -4.26 4.97
C ILE A 159 3.03 -5.62 4.58
N ILE A 160 4.36 -5.80 4.64
CA ILE A 160 5.02 -7.09 4.36
C ILE A 160 4.47 -8.20 5.27
N ARG A 161 4.33 -7.99 6.58
CA ARG A 161 3.89 -9.04 7.52
C ARG A 161 2.39 -9.31 7.41
N ILE A 162 1.58 -8.31 7.04
CA ILE A 162 0.16 -8.53 6.72
C ILE A 162 0.01 -9.34 5.42
N MET A 163 0.88 -9.10 4.42
CA MET A 163 0.87 -9.84 3.15
C MET A 163 1.48 -11.24 3.23
N VAL A 164 2.45 -11.49 4.12
CA VAL A 164 3.36 -12.66 3.98
C VAL A 164 3.40 -13.62 5.17
N LYS A 165 2.97 -13.20 6.37
CA LYS A 165 2.78 -14.10 7.53
C LYS A 165 1.31 -14.32 7.79
#